data_AF-A0A9X2UB40-F1
#
_entry.id   AF-A0A9X2UB40-F1
#
_cell.length_a   1.000
_cell.length_b   1.000
_cell.length_c   1.000
_cell.angle_alpha   90.00
_cell.angle_beta   90.00
_cell.angle_gamma   90.00
#
_symmetry.space_group_name_H-M   'P 1'
#
loop_
_entity.id
_entity.type
_entity.pdbx_description
1 polymer ?
#
loop_
_entity_poly.entity_id
_entity_poly.type
_entity_poly.pdbx_seq_one_letter_code
_entity_poly.pdbx_strand_id
1 'polypeptide(L)'
;MSTAAEADPTGESPSPEVSERISGVEVSEEEITFELTDGRVVSVPLTWSWRLEEATPEERQNFEISPSGYSVHWPDVDEDLSARGALRGTPAPRPQSAPPAEEPGEWTPGRIKQVRENLGVSQGELAKRMGVRQATVSDWETGKQSPSPMARRLLDRLAGGADAEATEGDEVLS
;
A
#
# COMPACT_ATOMS: atom_id res chain seq x y z
N MET A 1 -44.11 -51.98 -17.07
CA MET A 1 -43.33 -51.52 -18.23
C MET A 1 -42.91 -50.10 -17.93
N SER A 2 -41.67 -49.91 -17.48
CA SER A 2 -41.10 -48.61 -17.11
C SER A 2 -40.57 -47.90 -18.35
N THR A 3 -40.86 -46.61 -18.49
CA THR A 3 -40.25 -45.73 -19.47
C THR A 3 -39.01 -45.10 -18.85
N ALA A 4 -37.88 -45.24 -19.55
CA ALA A 4 -36.56 -44.81 -19.13
C ALA A 4 -36.44 -43.28 -19.08
N ALA A 5 -35.69 -42.80 -18.09
CA ALA A 5 -35.27 -41.42 -17.92
C ALA A 5 -34.34 -41.00 -19.05
N GLU A 6 -34.64 -39.83 -19.62
CA GLU A 6 -33.79 -39.08 -20.52
C GLU A 6 -32.60 -38.56 -19.70
N ALA A 7 -31.39 -39.03 -20.03
CA ALA A 7 -30.15 -38.55 -19.47
C ALA A 7 -29.69 -37.35 -20.31
N ASP A 8 -29.59 -36.18 -19.69
CA ASP A 8 -28.90 -35.02 -20.24
C ASP A 8 -27.37 -35.28 -20.16
N PRO A 9 -26.63 -35.30 -21.29
CA PRO A 9 -25.20 -35.54 -21.30
C PRO A 9 -24.44 -34.21 -21.37
N THR A 10 -24.63 -33.30 -20.42
CA THR A 10 -23.73 -32.15 -20.30
C THR A 10 -22.51 -32.54 -19.48
N GLY A 11 -21.57 -33.19 -20.16
CA GLY A 11 -20.20 -33.39 -19.69
C GLY A 11 -19.45 -32.07 -19.63
N GLU A 12 -19.77 -31.24 -18.65
CA GLU A 12 -18.86 -30.17 -18.23
C GLU A 12 -17.80 -30.83 -17.34
N SER A 13 -16.72 -31.31 -17.96
CA SER A 13 -15.49 -31.55 -17.19
C SER A 13 -15.18 -30.25 -16.47
N PRO A 14 -14.93 -30.22 -15.14
CA PRO A 14 -14.50 -28.99 -14.49
C PRO A 14 -13.18 -28.60 -15.15
N SER A 15 -13.26 -27.64 -16.07
CA SER A 15 -12.07 -26.90 -16.48
C SER A 15 -11.48 -26.39 -15.18
N PRO A 16 -10.18 -26.60 -14.88
CA PRO A 16 -9.61 -25.99 -13.69
C PRO A 16 -9.83 -24.49 -13.85
N GLU A 17 -10.79 -23.94 -13.10
CA GLU A 17 -11.05 -22.52 -13.10
C GLU A 17 -9.79 -21.90 -12.53
N VAL A 18 -8.89 -21.41 -13.40
CA VAL A 18 -7.61 -20.84 -12.99
C VAL A 18 -7.92 -19.68 -12.06
N SER A 19 -7.74 -19.93 -10.77
CA SER A 19 -8.20 -19.07 -9.69
C SER A 19 -7.01 -18.78 -8.81
N GLU A 20 -6.66 -17.50 -8.73
CA GLU A 20 -5.59 -17.03 -7.85
C GLU A 20 -6.09 -16.83 -6.41
N ARG A 21 -7.28 -17.35 -6.07
CA ARG A 21 -7.87 -17.24 -4.73
C ARG A 21 -7.25 -18.26 -3.79
N ILE A 22 -6.89 -17.80 -2.62
CA ILE A 22 -6.25 -18.53 -1.53
C ILE A 22 -7.33 -19.30 -0.76
N SER A 23 -7.11 -20.60 -0.59
CA SER A 23 -7.90 -21.49 0.26
C SER A 23 -7.19 -21.84 1.58
N GLY A 24 -5.86 -21.73 1.61
CA GLY A 24 -5.04 -22.06 2.78
C GLY A 24 -3.72 -21.29 2.76
N VAL A 25 -3.19 -21.04 3.96
CA VAL A 25 -1.91 -20.36 4.16
C VAL A 25 -1.17 -21.08 5.27
N GLU A 26 0.08 -21.43 5.02
CA GLU A 26 0.99 -21.98 6.01
C GLU A 26 2.24 -21.11 6.07
N VAL A 27 2.64 -20.70 7.27
CA VAL A 27 3.85 -19.93 7.50
C VAL A 27 4.81 -20.76 8.35
N SER A 28 6.03 -20.91 7.85
CA SER A 28 7.12 -21.60 8.54
C SER A 28 8.25 -20.63 8.89
N GLU A 29 9.34 -21.14 9.46
CA GLU A 29 10.52 -20.33 9.76
C GLU A 29 11.26 -19.84 8.49
N GLU A 30 11.07 -20.54 7.36
CA GLU A 30 11.84 -20.31 6.14
C GLU A 30 10.96 -19.90 4.95
N GLU A 31 9.69 -20.27 4.93
CA GLU A 31 8.80 -20.15 3.77
C GLU A 31 7.36 -19.79 4.13
N ILE A 32 6.68 -19.13 3.20
CA ILE A 32 5.25 -18.82 3.19
C ILE A 32 4.62 -19.62 2.05
N THR A 33 3.64 -20.46 2.37
CA THR A 33 2.96 -21.33 1.41
C THR A 33 1.51 -20.90 1.25
N PHE A 34 1.09 -20.68 0.01
CA PHE A 34 -0.28 -20.40 -0.37
C PHE A 34 -0.89 -21.61 -1.09
N GLU A 35 -1.98 -22.13 -0.56
CA GLU A 35 -2.85 -23.08 -1.25
C GLU A 35 -3.91 -22.30 -2.03
N LEU A 36 -4.05 -22.57 -3.33
CA LEU A 36 -5.03 -21.92 -4.18
C LEU A 36 -6.24 -22.82 -4.39
N THR A 37 -7.40 -22.20 -4.55
CA THR A 37 -8.69 -22.86 -4.82
C THR A 37 -8.72 -23.72 -6.09
N ASP A 38 -7.77 -23.51 -7.01
CA ASP A 38 -7.60 -24.35 -8.20
C ASP A 38 -6.64 -25.54 -7.99
N GLY A 39 -6.24 -25.79 -6.74
CA GLY A 39 -5.40 -26.92 -6.32
C GLY A 39 -3.89 -26.67 -6.46
N ARG A 40 -3.47 -25.50 -6.97
CA ARG A 40 -2.05 -25.15 -7.00
C ARG A 40 -1.55 -24.78 -5.61
N VAL A 41 -0.28 -25.07 -5.35
CA VAL A 41 0.45 -24.65 -4.15
C VAL A 41 1.63 -23.79 -4.58
N VAL A 42 1.79 -22.64 -3.96
CA VAL A 42 2.87 -21.69 -4.25
C VAL A 42 3.62 -21.39 -2.96
N SER A 43 4.89 -21.77 -2.89
CA SER A 43 5.78 -21.44 -1.77
C SER A 43 6.75 -20.34 -2.18
N VAL A 44 6.97 -19.38 -1.28
CA VAL A 44 7.97 -18.32 -1.40
C VAL A 44 8.80 -18.24 -0.12
N PRO A 45 10.08 -17.86 -0.19
CA PRO A 45 10.88 -17.63 1.01
C PRO A 45 10.24 -16.59 1.92
N LEU A 46 10.31 -16.78 3.24
CA LEU A 46 9.87 -15.81 4.24
C LEU A 46 10.55 -14.43 4.05
N THR A 47 11.79 -14.45 3.57
CA THR A 47 12.61 -13.27 3.23
C THR A 47 12.00 -12.37 2.14
N TRP A 48 10.94 -12.83 1.45
CA TRP A 48 10.16 -11.98 0.55
C TRP A 48 9.43 -10.85 1.26
N SER A 49 9.20 -10.99 2.57
CA SER A 49 8.74 -9.90 3.41
C SER A 49 9.73 -9.71 4.55
N TRP A 50 10.42 -8.57 4.54
CA TRP A 50 11.31 -8.17 5.63
C TRP A 50 10.57 -8.10 6.97
N ARG A 51 9.27 -7.75 6.96
CA ARG A 51 8.46 -7.68 8.17
C ARG A 51 8.17 -9.05 8.74
N LEU A 52 7.84 -10.03 7.90
CA LEU A 52 7.64 -11.41 8.35
C LEU A 52 8.94 -12.07 8.77
N GLU A 53 10.07 -11.71 8.14
CA GLU A 53 11.41 -12.16 8.59
C GLU A 53 11.71 -11.70 10.02
N GLU A 54 11.37 -10.45 10.37
CA GLU A 54 11.58 -9.89 11.71
C GLU A 54 10.46 -10.24 12.72
N ALA A 55 9.29 -10.65 12.22
CA ALA A 55 8.14 -11.02 13.04
C ALA A 55 8.43 -12.23 13.94
N THR A 56 7.86 -12.24 15.14
CA THR A 56 7.83 -13.42 16.01
C THR A 56 6.97 -14.53 15.41
N PRO A 57 7.16 -15.80 15.83
CA PRO A 57 6.29 -16.88 15.40
C PRO A 57 4.81 -16.64 15.72
N GLU A 58 4.49 -15.96 16.83
CA GLU A 58 3.10 -15.64 17.20
C GLU A 58 2.47 -14.63 16.24
N GLU A 59 3.19 -13.56 15.89
CA GLU A 59 2.73 -12.55 14.93
C GLU A 59 2.57 -13.13 13.52
N ARG A 60 3.45 -14.05 13.10
CA ARG A 60 3.35 -14.74 11.80
C ARG A 60 2.13 -15.64 11.68
N GLN A 61 1.64 -16.18 12.79
CA GLN A 61 0.48 -17.06 12.82
C GLN A 61 -0.84 -16.29 12.97
N ASN A 62 -0.77 -15.00 13.29
CA ASN A 62 -1.93 -14.11 13.32
C ASN A 62 -2.11 -13.44 11.96
N PHE A 63 -2.84 -14.10 11.06
CA PHE A 63 -3.11 -13.59 9.73
C PHE A 63 -4.57 -13.77 9.32
N GLU A 64 -5.00 -12.93 8.38
CA GLU A 64 -6.34 -12.94 7.83
C GLU A 64 -6.29 -12.99 6.29
N ILE A 65 -6.96 -13.96 5.70
CA ILE A 65 -7.17 -13.96 4.25
C ILE A 65 -8.22 -12.89 3.93
N SER A 66 -7.87 -11.96 3.04
CA SER A 66 -8.78 -10.91 2.59
C SER A 66 -10.13 -11.48 2.10
N PRO A 67 -11.25 -10.76 2.24
CA PRO A 67 -12.56 -11.24 1.80
C PRO A 67 -12.63 -11.61 0.30
N SER A 68 -11.79 -10.98 -0.51
CA SER A 68 -11.65 -11.28 -1.94
C SER A 68 -10.90 -12.60 -2.20
N GLY A 69 -10.10 -13.05 -1.24
CA GLY A 69 -9.29 -14.26 -1.27
C GLY A 69 -7.97 -14.11 -2.01
N TYR A 70 -7.54 -12.91 -2.41
CA TYR A 70 -6.33 -12.74 -3.23
C TYR A 70 -5.08 -12.35 -2.44
N SER A 71 -5.27 -11.89 -1.21
CA SER A 71 -4.19 -11.50 -0.30
C SER A 71 -4.39 -12.03 1.11
N VAL A 72 -3.30 -12.07 1.85
CA VAL A 72 -3.19 -12.38 3.27
C VAL A 72 -2.63 -11.15 3.97
N HIS A 73 -3.28 -10.76 5.05
CA HIS A 73 -2.91 -9.62 5.88
C HIS A 73 -2.41 -10.11 7.24
N TRP A 74 -1.26 -9.60 7.69
CA TRP A 74 -0.73 -9.81 9.04
C TRP A 74 -0.85 -8.50 9.82
N PRO A 75 -1.89 -8.33 10.67
CA PRO A 75 -2.18 -7.06 11.33
C PRO A 75 -1.11 -6.63 12.33
N ASP A 76 -0.47 -7.56 13.02
CA ASP A 76 0.51 -7.22 14.07
C ASP A 76 1.78 -6.58 13.49
N VAL A 77 2.11 -6.87 12.23
CA VAL A 77 3.29 -6.34 11.56
C VAL A 77 2.96 -5.43 10.38
N ASP A 78 1.68 -5.11 10.14
CA ASP A 78 1.23 -4.26 9.02
C ASP A 78 1.80 -4.73 7.68
N GLU A 79 1.59 -6.02 7.37
CA GLU A 79 2.07 -6.63 6.14
C GLU A 79 0.93 -7.26 5.34
N ASP A 80 0.97 -7.08 4.01
CA ASP A 80 0.04 -7.67 3.06
C ASP A 80 0.79 -8.39 1.94
N LEU A 81 0.53 -9.69 1.76
CA LEU A 81 1.06 -10.47 0.65
C LEU A 81 -0.05 -11.01 -0.24
N SER A 82 0.19 -11.03 -1.56
CA SER A 82 -0.77 -11.55 -2.53
C SER A 82 -0.26 -12.84 -3.18
N ALA A 83 -1.18 -13.80 -3.38
CA ALA A 83 -0.89 -15.02 -4.13
C ALA A 83 -0.43 -14.73 -5.56
N ARG A 84 -0.95 -13.66 -6.17
CA ARG A 84 -0.53 -13.22 -7.51
C ARG A 84 0.92 -12.71 -7.53
N GLY A 85 1.37 -12.04 -6.48
CA GLY A 85 2.78 -11.64 -6.32
C GLY A 85 3.69 -12.87 -6.18
N ALA A 86 3.28 -13.83 -5.35
CA ALA A 86 3.95 -15.12 -5.18
C ALA A 86 4.10 -15.88 -6.51
N LEU A 87 3.01 -16.03 -7.26
CA LEU A 87 2.98 -16.67 -8.58
C LEU A 87 3.89 -16.00 -9.62
N ARG A 88 4.15 -14.70 -9.49
CA ARG A 88 4.90 -13.90 -10.46
C ARG A 88 6.38 -13.73 -10.12
N GLY A 89 6.84 -14.21 -8.97
CA GLY A 89 8.24 -14.03 -8.58
C GLY A 89 8.56 -12.62 -8.08
N THR A 90 7.54 -11.82 -7.70
CA THR A 90 7.75 -10.44 -7.26
C THR A 90 7.75 -10.38 -5.72
N PRO A 91 8.91 -10.25 -5.06
CA PRO A 91 8.97 -10.11 -3.61
C PRO A 91 8.29 -8.82 -3.14
N ALA A 92 7.88 -8.77 -1.87
CA ALA A 92 7.31 -7.56 -1.31
C ALA A 92 8.38 -6.44 -1.37
N PRO A 93 7.99 -5.23 -1.80
CA PRO A 93 8.93 -4.14 -1.91
C PRO A 93 9.53 -3.85 -0.52
N ARG A 94 10.83 -4.10 -0.34
CA ARG A 94 11.55 -3.61 0.82
C ARG A 94 11.54 -2.09 0.75
N PRO A 95 10.95 -1.37 1.72
CA PRO A 95 11.16 0.06 1.79
C PRO A 95 12.65 0.30 1.98
N GLN A 96 13.30 0.94 1.01
CA GLN A 96 14.65 1.48 1.18
C GLN A 96 14.56 2.60 2.22
N SER A 97 14.65 2.28 3.52
CA SER A 97 14.41 3.23 4.61
C SER A 97 13.29 4.23 4.29
N ALA A 98 12.09 3.71 3.98
CA ALA A 98 10.93 4.59 3.98
C ALA A 98 10.67 4.98 5.45
N PRO A 99 10.40 6.27 5.76
CA PRO A 99 9.85 6.62 7.06
C PRO A 99 8.60 5.76 7.33
N PRO A 100 8.31 5.44 8.60
CA PRO A 100 7.20 4.55 8.97
C PRO A 100 5.92 5.04 8.30
N ALA A 101 5.15 4.07 7.79
CA ALA A 101 3.94 4.26 7.01
C ALA A 101 3.12 5.47 7.50
N GLU A 102 3.18 6.56 6.73
CA GLU A 102 2.35 7.72 6.99
C GLU A 102 1.01 7.47 6.33
N GLU A 103 0.03 7.12 7.15
CA GLU A 103 -1.41 7.15 6.85
C GLU A 103 -1.73 8.29 5.85
N PRO A 104 -2.38 8.02 4.71
CA PRO A 104 -2.71 9.03 3.71
C PRO A 104 -3.75 10.02 4.28
N GLY A 105 -3.27 11.01 5.05
CA GLY A 105 -4.08 12.00 5.74
C GLY A 105 -3.36 12.76 6.86
N GLU A 106 -2.25 12.23 7.38
CA GLU A 106 -1.49 12.90 8.44
C GLU A 106 -0.30 13.71 7.89
N TRP A 107 -0.22 14.97 8.31
CA TRP A 107 0.91 15.85 8.06
C TRP A 107 1.86 15.77 9.25
N THR A 108 2.77 14.79 9.22
CA THR A 108 3.76 14.58 10.27
C THR A 108 4.89 15.63 10.20
N PRO A 109 5.69 15.78 11.26
CA PRO A 109 6.87 16.64 11.23
C PRO A 109 7.85 16.31 10.09
N GLY A 110 8.05 15.01 9.83
CA GLY A 110 8.93 14.51 8.76
C GLY A 110 8.41 14.88 7.38
N ARG A 111 7.11 14.71 7.14
CA ARG A 111 6.46 15.04 5.86
C ARG A 111 6.53 16.53 5.53
N ILE A 112 6.29 17.38 6.53
CA ILE A 112 6.34 18.84 6.37
C ILE A 112 7.76 19.28 6.01
N LYS A 113 8.75 18.72 6.72
CA LYS A 113 10.17 18.96 6.44
C LYS A 113 10.55 18.47 5.03
N GLN A 114 10.08 17.30 4.62
CA GLN A 114 10.33 16.72 3.31
C GLN A 114 9.77 17.60 2.18
N VAL A 115 8.54 18.10 2.31
CA VAL A 115 7.94 19.02 1.32
C VAL A 115 8.73 20.32 1.21
N ARG A 116 9.16 20.88 2.34
CA ARG A 116 10.01 22.07 2.37
C ARG A 116 11.32 21.86 1.59
N GLU A 117 11.96 20.72 1.82
CA GLU A 117 13.24 20.36 1.19
C GLU A 117 13.09 20.06 -0.30
N ASN A 118 12.02 19.36 -0.69
CA ASN A 118 11.71 19.08 -2.10
C ASN A 118 11.43 20.37 -2.90
N LEU A 119 10.84 21.38 -2.26
CA LEU A 119 10.62 22.70 -2.86
C LEU A 119 11.87 23.59 -2.86
N GLY A 120 12.97 23.16 -2.23
CA GLY A 120 14.19 23.95 -2.10
C GLY A 120 14.03 25.24 -1.29
N VAL A 121 13.03 25.30 -0.40
CA VAL A 121 12.70 26.51 0.36
C VAL A 121 13.14 26.40 1.83
N SER A 122 13.33 27.55 2.48
CA SER A 122 13.57 27.61 3.93
C SER A 122 12.25 27.55 4.71
N GLN A 123 12.31 27.30 6.03
CA GLN A 123 11.10 27.29 6.89
C GLN A 123 10.36 28.62 6.83
N GLY A 124 11.09 29.73 6.73
CA GLY A 124 10.52 31.08 6.62
C GLY A 124 9.84 31.32 5.28
N GLU A 125 10.39 30.79 4.20
CA GLU A 125 9.81 30.91 2.87
C GLU A 125 8.57 30.03 2.72
N LEU A 126 8.58 28.80 3.27
CA LEU A 126 7.39 27.97 3.36
C LEU A 126 6.30 28.66 4.20
N ALA A 127 6.67 29.24 5.35
CA ALA A 127 5.75 29.98 6.20
C ALA A 127 5.12 31.18 5.47
N LYS A 128 5.92 31.92 4.70
CA LYS A 128 5.46 33.05 3.88
C LYS A 128 4.46 32.61 2.81
N ARG A 129 4.73 31.49 2.11
CA ARG A 129 3.82 30.90 1.12
C ARG A 129 2.50 30.42 1.74
N MET A 130 2.55 30.00 3.00
CA MET A 130 1.39 29.53 3.76
C MET A 130 0.68 30.63 4.56
N GLY A 131 1.21 31.87 4.59
CA GLY A 131 0.66 32.96 5.38
C GLY A 131 0.75 32.75 6.91
N VAL A 132 1.68 31.91 7.38
CA VAL A 132 1.92 31.65 8.81
C VAL A 132 3.28 32.22 9.25
N ARG A 133 3.56 32.19 10.56
CA ARG A 133 4.88 32.58 11.10
C ARG A 133 5.88 31.44 10.92
N GLN A 134 7.16 31.75 10.74
CA GLN A 134 8.22 30.74 10.67
C GLN A 134 8.23 29.81 11.91
N ALA A 135 7.98 30.36 13.10
CA ALA A 135 7.83 29.58 14.33
C ALA A 135 6.75 28.49 14.22
N THR A 136 5.64 28.79 13.54
CA THR A 136 4.55 27.82 13.32
C THR A 136 5.00 26.63 12.49
N VAL A 137 5.77 26.86 11.43
CA VAL A 137 6.37 25.77 10.61
C VAL A 137 7.40 24.99 11.42
N SER A 138 8.22 25.67 12.24
CA SER A 138 9.17 25.00 13.13
C SER A 138 8.49 24.12 14.18
N ASP A 139 7.37 24.57 14.76
CA ASP A 139 6.61 23.78 15.73
C ASP A 139 5.99 22.55 15.07
N TRP A 140 5.60 22.65 13.80
CA TRP A 140 5.15 21.52 13.02
C TRP A 140 6.28 20.53 12.70
N GLU A 141 7.43 21.00 12.23
CA GLU A 141 8.60 20.17 11.91
C GLU A 141 9.28 19.56 13.16
N THR A 142 8.95 20.05 14.36
CA THR A 142 9.43 19.48 15.64
C THR A 142 8.35 18.69 16.40
N GLY A 143 7.13 18.59 15.86
CA GLY A 143 6.02 17.85 16.49
C GLY A 143 5.40 18.52 17.71
N LYS A 144 5.78 19.77 18.02
CA LYS A 144 5.17 20.54 19.11
C LYS A 144 3.72 20.92 18.84
N GLN A 145 3.36 21.06 17.57
CA GLN A 145 1.99 21.36 17.14
C GLN A 145 1.70 20.71 15.79
N SER A 146 0.49 20.23 15.56
CA SER A 146 0.07 19.75 14.24
C SER A 146 -0.52 20.89 13.39
N PRO A 147 -0.43 20.84 12.05
CA PRO A 147 -1.08 21.80 11.17
C PRO A 147 -2.60 21.74 11.28
N SER A 148 -3.24 22.91 11.22
CA SER A 148 -4.71 23.03 11.17
C SER A 148 -5.27 22.48 9.84
N PRO A 149 -6.58 22.16 9.75
CA PRO A 149 -7.18 21.62 8.52
C PRO A 149 -6.96 22.49 7.26
N MET A 150 -6.94 23.82 7.40
CA MET A 150 -6.63 24.74 6.30
C MET A 150 -5.14 24.67 5.92
N ALA A 151 -4.25 24.61 6.90
CA ALA A 151 -2.81 24.47 6.66
C ALA A 151 -2.48 23.15 5.95
N ARG A 152 -3.16 22.05 6.32
CA ARG A 152 -3.05 20.75 5.63
C ARG A 152 -3.41 20.87 4.15
N ARG A 153 -4.54 21.50 3.82
CA ARG A 153 -4.95 21.75 2.42
C ARG A 153 -3.93 22.57 1.63
N LEU A 154 -3.27 23.53 2.26
CA LEU A 154 -2.20 24.32 1.63
C LEU A 154 -0.94 23.49 1.40
N LEU A 155 -0.58 22.63 2.36
CA LEU A 155 0.53 21.69 2.21
C LEU A 155 0.25 20.66 1.10
N ASP A 156 -0.99 20.16 0.98
CA ASP A 156 -1.40 19.25 -0.10
C ASP A 156 -1.19 19.89 -1.48
N ARG A 157 -1.58 21.15 -1.65
CA ARG A 157 -1.38 21.90 -2.90
C ARG A 157 0.10 22.15 -3.21
N LEU A 158 0.93 22.32 -2.19
CA LEU A 158 2.37 22.52 -2.34
C LEU A 158 3.11 21.20 -2.63
N ALA A 159 2.61 20.08 -2.11
CA ALA A 159 3.17 18.75 -2.33
C ALA A 159 2.72 18.09 -3.64
N GLY A 160 1.50 18.38 -4.12
CA GLY A 160 0.94 17.83 -5.37
C GLY A 160 1.26 18.63 -6.64
N GLY A 161 2.18 19.60 -6.58
CA GLY A 161 2.47 20.51 -7.69
C GLY A 161 3.51 20.00 -8.68
N ALA A 162 3.17 18.99 -9.49
CA ALA A 162 3.83 18.66 -10.76
C ALA A 162 2.86 18.07 -11.79
N ASP A 163 1.63 18.57 -11.87
CA ASP A 163 0.69 18.31 -12.97
C ASP A 163 -0.30 19.49 -13.09
N ALA A 164 0.18 20.66 -13.50
CA ALA A 164 -0.64 21.75 -14.08
C ALA A 164 0.23 22.95 -14.52
N GLU A 165 1.09 22.76 -15.51
CA GLU A 165 1.49 23.86 -16.42
C GLU A 165 0.85 23.60 -17.78
N ALA A 166 -0.19 24.36 -18.12
CA ALA A 166 -0.60 24.66 -19.50
C ALA A 166 -1.74 25.69 -19.51
N THR A 167 -1.41 26.97 -19.30
CA THR A 167 -2.02 28.05 -20.10
C THR A 167 -1.07 29.23 -20.13
N GLU A 168 0.01 29.08 -20.90
CA GLU A 168 0.61 30.21 -21.59
C GLU A 168 -0.26 30.45 -22.84
N GLY A 169 -0.81 31.64 -22.93
CA GLY A 169 -1.65 32.12 -24.02
C GLY A 169 -1.46 33.63 -24.09
N ASP A 170 -0.35 33.99 -24.72
CA ASP A 170 -0.03 35.31 -25.25
C ASP A 170 -1.25 35.95 -25.95
N GLU A 171 -1.57 37.21 -25.65
CA GLU A 171 -1.89 38.21 -26.68
C GLU A 171 -1.94 39.65 -26.12
N VAL A 172 -0.87 40.37 -26.44
CA VAL A 172 -0.74 41.76 -26.90
C VAL A 172 -1.21 42.96 -26.04
N LEU A 173 -0.18 43.67 -25.57
CA LEU A 173 -0.10 45.13 -25.59
C LEU A 173 -0.31 45.67 -27.02
N SER A 174 -1.27 46.57 -27.20
CA SER A 174 -1.14 47.82 -27.96
C SER A 174 -2.28 48.77 -27.61
#